data_AF-A0A2A4YD20-F1
#
_entry.id   AF-A0A2A4YD20-F1
#
_cell.length_a   1.000
_cell.length_b   1.000
_cell.length_c   1.000
_cell.angle_alpha   90.00
_cell.angle_beta   90.00
_cell.angle_gamma   90.00
#
_symmetry.space_group_name_H-M   'P 1'
#
loop_
_entity.id
_entity.type
_entity.pdbx_description
1 polymer ?
#
loop_
_entity_poly.entity_id
_entity_poly.type
_entity_poly.pdbx_seq_one_letter_code
_entity_poly.pdbx_strand_id
1 'polypeptide(L)'
;MTNILEAIYNIANHQNFEIKDLYTGRNRANNMGEALESYIKDAFAGTFGITDELQRMQSFNQKFSWLGNQNHPPDIMIKDGDAIEVKKTQSAKSDLALNSSYPKSDIHATSPMITKECKDCEKWTVKDLIYCVGHTSDETLNSLWLVYGNIYAAKHETYQRIKNTISDGIGTIPDVEFAETKELGRVNRVDPLGITNLRIRGMWQIQNPRKAFDYLYQTTESEFELVCVIPTEKYNSFPNESKTKIEELKIEGFSSTDVKAKDPNNPANLIDCKLITLAV
;
A
#
# COMPACT_ATOMS: atom_id res chain seq x y z
N MET A 1 4.20 20.55 1.62
CA MET A 1 4.57 19.12 1.85
C MET A 1 3.57 18.27 1.11
N THR A 2 3.97 17.15 0.49
CA THR A 2 2.99 16.30 -0.21
C THR A 2 2.25 15.37 0.76
N ASN A 3 1.07 14.90 0.38
CA ASN A 3 0.24 13.96 1.11
C ASN A 3 -0.80 13.32 0.16
N ILE A 4 -1.66 12.45 0.69
CA ILE A 4 -2.69 11.76 -0.09
C ILE A 4 -3.69 12.70 -0.77
N LEU A 5 -4.00 13.86 -0.19
CA LEU A 5 -4.91 14.85 -0.79
C LEU A 5 -4.27 15.52 -2.01
N GLU A 6 -2.98 15.83 -1.94
CA GLU A 6 -2.23 16.33 -3.10
C GLU A 6 -2.20 15.29 -4.23
N ALA A 7 -2.03 14.01 -3.91
CA ALA A 7 -2.07 12.94 -4.90
C ALA A 7 -3.43 12.83 -5.59
N ILE A 8 -4.52 12.87 -4.82
CA ILE A 8 -5.89 12.86 -5.36
C ILE A 8 -6.13 14.07 -6.27
N TYR A 9 -5.75 15.27 -5.81
CA TYR A 9 -5.86 16.49 -6.59
C TYR A 9 -5.09 16.39 -7.92
N ASN A 10 -3.85 15.88 -7.89
CA ASN A 10 -3.03 15.74 -9.08
C ASN A 10 -3.62 14.72 -10.07
N ILE A 11 -4.11 13.57 -9.60
CA ILE A 11 -4.77 12.56 -10.44
C ILE A 11 -6.04 13.14 -11.07
N ALA A 12 -6.87 13.79 -10.27
CA ALA A 12 -8.14 14.33 -10.72
C ALA A 12 -7.97 15.41 -11.79
N ASN A 13 -6.97 16.27 -11.67
CA ASN A 13 -6.66 17.29 -12.68
C ASN A 13 -5.93 16.74 -13.90
N HIS A 14 -5.16 15.66 -13.77
CA HIS A 14 -4.41 15.10 -14.88
C HIS A 14 -5.32 14.39 -15.89
N GLN A 15 -6.36 13.69 -15.41
CA GLN A 15 -7.34 12.95 -16.22
C GLN A 15 -6.73 12.03 -17.30
N ASN A 16 -5.53 11.52 -17.02
CA ASN A 16 -4.90 10.48 -17.82
C ASN A 16 -4.58 9.29 -16.91
N PHE A 17 -5.12 8.14 -17.29
CA PHE A 17 -5.01 6.87 -16.57
C PHE A 17 -4.28 5.80 -17.38
N GLU A 18 -3.67 6.18 -18.51
CA GLU A 18 -2.74 5.33 -19.22
C GLU A 18 -1.50 5.13 -18.36
N ILE A 19 -1.09 3.87 -18.25
CA ILE A 19 0.12 3.43 -17.53
C ILE A 19 1.15 2.86 -18.51
N LYS A 20 0.95 3.08 -19.83
CA LYS A 20 1.85 2.66 -20.91
C LYS A 20 2.91 3.73 -21.25
N ASP A 21 4.08 3.22 -21.66
CA ASP A 21 5.26 3.92 -22.17
C ASP A 21 6.11 4.75 -21.20
N LEU A 22 6.66 4.09 -20.19
CA LEU A 22 7.98 4.48 -19.66
C LEU A 22 9.09 3.42 -19.82
N TYR A 23 8.81 2.13 -20.11
CA TYR A 23 9.86 1.11 -20.22
C TYR A 23 9.58 -0.02 -21.25
N THR A 24 10.38 -0.05 -22.32
CA THR A 24 10.43 -1.13 -23.32
C THR A 24 11.26 -2.31 -22.80
N GLY A 25 10.62 -3.38 -22.32
CA GLY A 25 11.32 -4.58 -21.82
C GLY A 25 10.53 -5.89 -21.93
N ARG A 26 11.24 -7.02 -22.07
CA ARG A 26 10.68 -8.38 -22.33
C ARG A 26 9.85 -9.00 -21.19
N ASN A 27 9.82 -8.42 -19.98
CA ASN A 27 9.10 -8.95 -18.80
C ASN A 27 7.83 -8.16 -18.47
N ARG A 28 6.78 -8.33 -19.29
CA ARG A 28 5.55 -7.51 -19.23
C ARG A 28 4.86 -7.47 -17.86
N ALA A 29 4.82 -8.57 -17.09
CA ALA A 29 4.13 -8.61 -15.81
C ALA A 29 4.82 -7.78 -14.70
N ASN A 30 6.17 -7.82 -14.65
CA ASN A 30 6.96 -7.02 -13.69
C ASN A 30 6.95 -5.54 -14.05
N ASN A 31 7.04 -5.23 -15.35
CA ASN A 31 7.03 -3.86 -15.86
C ASN A 31 5.75 -3.09 -15.48
N MET A 32 4.61 -3.77 -15.32
CA MET A 32 3.36 -3.12 -14.95
C MET A 32 3.24 -2.79 -13.46
N GLY A 33 3.88 -3.57 -12.57
CA GLY A 33 3.96 -3.21 -11.15
C GLY A 33 4.78 -1.93 -10.98
N GLU A 34 5.92 -1.87 -11.67
CA GLU A 34 6.79 -0.69 -11.72
C GLU A 34 6.08 0.52 -12.35
N ALA A 35 5.25 0.32 -13.39
CA ALA A 35 4.45 1.38 -13.98
C ALA A 35 3.42 1.96 -13.01
N LEU A 36 2.70 1.12 -12.26
CA LEU A 36 1.76 1.60 -11.24
C LEU A 36 2.50 2.33 -10.11
N GLU A 37 3.62 1.80 -9.63
CA GLU A 37 4.45 2.51 -8.64
C GLU A 37 4.93 3.86 -9.15
N SER A 38 5.35 3.93 -10.41
CA SER A 38 5.75 5.18 -11.07
C SER A 38 4.60 6.17 -11.09
N TYR A 39 3.40 5.75 -11.52
CA TYR A 39 2.19 6.56 -11.52
C TYR A 39 1.87 7.11 -10.12
N ILE A 40 1.98 6.28 -9.09
CA ILE A 40 1.77 6.70 -7.69
C ILE A 40 2.86 7.69 -7.25
N LYS A 41 4.13 7.46 -7.58
CA LYS A 41 5.20 8.43 -7.30
C LYS A 41 4.91 9.78 -7.96
N ASP A 42 4.45 9.77 -9.21
CA ASP A 42 4.10 10.99 -9.94
C ASP A 42 2.89 11.71 -9.36
N ALA A 43 1.86 10.96 -8.96
CA ALA A 43 0.69 11.51 -8.28
C ALA A 43 1.08 12.24 -7.00
N PHE A 44 1.87 11.60 -6.13
CA PHE A 44 2.31 12.21 -4.87
C PHE A 44 3.36 13.31 -5.10
N ALA A 45 4.20 13.23 -6.12
CA ALA A 45 5.20 14.27 -6.36
C ALA A 45 4.67 15.47 -7.15
N GLY A 46 3.54 15.32 -7.85
CA GLY A 46 2.99 16.33 -8.75
C GLY A 46 3.77 16.44 -10.05
N THR A 47 4.18 15.29 -10.62
CA THR A 47 5.14 15.25 -11.75
C THR A 47 4.60 14.62 -13.03
N PHE A 48 3.29 14.39 -13.14
CA PHE A 48 2.65 13.82 -14.33
C PHE A 48 2.98 14.54 -15.65
N GLY A 49 3.31 15.83 -15.62
CA GLY A 49 3.70 16.63 -16.80
C GLY A 49 5.21 16.84 -17.00
N ILE A 50 6.07 16.24 -16.16
CA ILE A 50 7.52 16.45 -16.22
C ILE A 50 8.16 15.35 -17.06
N THR A 51 8.67 15.72 -18.24
CA THR A 51 9.36 14.81 -19.16
C THR A 51 10.87 14.72 -18.90
N ASP A 52 11.46 15.73 -18.27
CA ASP A 52 12.88 15.72 -17.89
C ASP A 52 13.11 14.84 -16.66
N GLU A 53 13.84 13.74 -16.85
CA GLU A 53 14.09 12.74 -15.81
C GLU A 53 14.81 13.33 -14.59
N LEU A 54 15.74 14.27 -14.81
CA LEU A 54 16.50 14.88 -13.73
C LEU A 54 15.62 15.79 -12.87
N GLN A 55 14.77 16.61 -13.47
CA GLN A 55 13.80 17.45 -12.76
C GLN A 55 12.77 16.61 -11.99
N ARG A 56 12.31 15.51 -12.60
CA ARG A 56 11.41 14.55 -11.95
C ARG A 56 12.08 13.91 -10.73
N MET A 57 13.33 13.46 -10.87
CA MET A 57 14.11 12.90 -9.76
C MET A 57 14.37 13.93 -8.65
N GLN A 58 14.66 15.19 -9.00
CA GLN A 58 14.80 16.27 -8.04
C GLN A 58 13.51 16.50 -7.25
N SER A 59 12.36 16.47 -7.93
CA SER A 59 11.04 16.56 -7.30
C SER A 59 10.82 15.39 -6.33
N PHE A 60 11.15 14.16 -6.75
CA PHE A 60 11.08 12.99 -5.88
C PHE A 60 11.95 13.15 -4.62
N ASN A 61 13.21 13.57 -4.77
CA ASN A 61 14.13 13.78 -3.64
C ASN A 61 13.65 14.87 -2.66
N GLN A 62 12.89 15.86 -3.15
CA GLN A 62 12.30 16.88 -2.30
C GLN A 62 11.13 16.31 -1.47
N LYS A 63 10.29 15.47 -2.09
CA LYS A 63 9.03 14.99 -1.50
C LYS A 63 9.15 13.70 -0.69
N PHE A 64 10.04 12.81 -1.08
CA PHE A 64 10.20 11.48 -0.48
C PHE A 64 11.47 11.41 0.36
N SER A 65 11.39 10.70 1.49
CA SER A 65 12.54 10.30 2.30
C SER A 65 13.07 8.94 1.86
N TRP A 66 12.20 8.08 1.33
CA TRP A 66 12.56 6.74 0.89
C TRP A 66 11.81 6.34 -0.40
N LEU A 67 12.52 5.67 -1.29
CA LEU A 67 11.96 4.94 -2.43
C LEU A 67 12.48 3.50 -2.36
N GLY A 68 11.58 2.56 -2.13
CA GLY A 68 11.88 1.16 -1.86
C GLY A 68 12.24 0.35 -3.10
N ASN A 69 12.46 -0.95 -2.87
CA ASN A 69 12.65 -1.96 -3.91
C ASN A 69 11.70 -3.13 -3.69
N GLN A 70 11.57 -3.99 -4.70
CA GLN A 70 10.59 -5.10 -4.77
C GLN A 70 10.56 -6.04 -3.54
N ASN A 71 11.60 -6.06 -2.70
CA ASN A 71 11.74 -7.05 -1.62
C ASN A 71 11.51 -6.50 -0.21
N HIS A 72 11.40 -5.18 -0.03
CA HIS A 72 11.36 -4.57 1.29
C HIS A 72 10.35 -3.41 1.35
N PRO A 73 9.28 -3.53 2.15
CA PRO A 73 8.36 -2.43 2.36
C PRO A 73 9.01 -1.32 3.20
N PRO A 74 8.46 -0.09 3.18
CA PRO A 74 7.43 0.36 2.25
C PRO A 74 8.01 0.70 0.87
N ASP A 75 7.15 0.75 -0.14
CA ASP A 75 7.54 1.13 -1.52
C ASP A 75 7.92 2.61 -1.61
N ILE A 76 7.27 3.47 -0.82
CA ILE A 76 7.56 4.91 -0.74
C ILE A 76 7.42 5.39 0.71
N MET A 77 8.28 6.31 1.15
CA MET A 77 8.01 7.15 2.34
C MET A 77 8.02 8.62 1.95
N ILE A 78 6.92 9.30 2.26
CA ILE A 78 6.84 10.75 2.18
C ILE A 78 7.68 11.33 3.31
N LYS A 79 8.52 12.32 2.97
CA LYS A 79 9.33 13.03 3.95
C LYS A 79 8.44 13.69 4.98
N ASP A 80 8.69 13.41 6.25
CA ASP A 80 7.86 13.84 7.40
C ASP A 80 6.37 13.47 7.29
N GLY A 81 6.03 12.49 6.44
CA GLY A 81 4.65 12.09 6.16
C GLY A 81 4.45 10.57 6.22
N ASP A 82 3.49 10.09 5.44
CA ASP A 82 3.04 8.69 5.46
C ASP A 82 3.95 7.76 4.65
N ALA A 83 3.88 6.47 4.96
CA ALA A 83 4.41 5.40 4.14
C ALA A 83 3.35 4.92 3.14
N ILE A 84 3.79 4.41 1.98
CA ILE A 84 2.90 3.93 0.93
C ILE A 84 3.33 2.52 0.51
N GLU A 85 2.36 1.64 0.41
CA GLU A 85 2.50 0.30 -0.16
C GLU A 85 1.61 0.20 -1.42
N VAL A 86 2.22 -0.09 -2.56
CA VAL A 86 1.53 -0.25 -3.83
C VAL A 86 1.24 -1.72 -4.08
N LYS A 87 0.01 -2.01 -4.52
CA LYS A 87 -0.43 -3.36 -4.89
C LYS A 87 -1.18 -3.33 -6.19
N LYS A 88 -0.73 -4.13 -7.15
CA LYS A 88 -1.39 -4.33 -8.43
C LYS A 88 -2.35 -5.53 -8.36
N THR A 89 -3.51 -5.39 -8.97
CA THR A 89 -4.47 -6.47 -9.22
C THR A 89 -4.85 -6.53 -10.69
N GLN A 90 -4.97 -7.74 -11.23
CA GLN A 90 -5.43 -7.96 -12.62
C GLN A 90 -6.95 -8.09 -12.72
N SER A 91 -7.64 -8.25 -11.59
CA SER A 91 -9.10 -8.27 -11.53
C SER A 91 -9.56 -7.32 -10.45
N ALA A 92 -10.62 -6.57 -10.75
CA ALA A 92 -11.18 -5.54 -9.87
C ALA A 92 -11.45 -6.01 -8.43
N LYS A 93 -11.70 -7.31 -8.21
CA LYS A 93 -12.08 -7.89 -6.92
C LYS A 93 -11.11 -8.98 -6.41
N SER A 94 -9.96 -9.17 -7.05
CA SER A 94 -8.99 -10.19 -6.58
C SER A 94 -8.34 -9.77 -5.28
N ASP A 95 -8.25 -10.71 -4.34
CA ASP A 95 -7.59 -10.49 -3.05
C ASP A 95 -6.10 -10.19 -3.21
N LEU A 96 -5.56 -9.46 -2.25
CA LEU A 96 -4.16 -9.05 -2.27
C LEU A 96 -3.34 -10.12 -1.58
N ALA A 97 -2.44 -10.75 -2.34
CA ALA A 97 -1.41 -11.61 -1.76
C ALA A 97 -0.32 -10.76 -1.11
N LEU A 98 -0.05 -11.02 0.16
CA LEU A 98 1.03 -10.42 0.92
C LEU A 98 2.09 -11.49 1.18
N ASN A 99 3.07 -11.52 0.28
CA ASN A 99 4.16 -12.47 0.37
C ASN A 99 5.12 -12.06 1.48
N SER A 100 5.50 -13.01 2.32
CA SER A 100 6.57 -12.85 3.34
C SER A 100 6.28 -11.86 4.47
N SER A 101 5.11 -11.20 4.49
CA SER A 101 4.64 -10.39 5.63
C SER A 101 3.12 -10.40 5.75
N TYR A 102 2.62 -10.26 6.97
CA TYR A 102 1.19 -10.11 7.25
C TYR A 102 0.72 -8.67 6.95
N PRO A 103 -0.61 -8.43 6.85
CA PRO A 103 -1.15 -7.08 6.69
C PRO A 103 -0.71 -6.15 7.82
N LYS A 104 -0.49 -4.87 7.52
CA LYS A 104 0.04 -3.90 8.48
C LYS A 104 -0.89 -2.71 8.62
N SER A 105 -1.17 -2.29 9.85
CA SER A 105 -1.89 -1.05 10.12
C SER A 105 -1.01 0.19 9.88
N ASP A 106 0.29 0.04 10.10
CA ASP A 106 1.30 1.10 10.15
C ASP A 106 2.70 0.49 9.90
N ILE A 107 3.72 1.34 9.84
CA ILE A 107 5.12 0.93 9.72
C ILE A 107 5.90 1.44 10.93
N HIS A 108 6.72 0.56 11.52
CA HIS A 108 7.61 0.88 12.64
C HIS A 108 9.09 0.87 12.21
N ALA A 109 9.87 1.85 12.69
CA ALA A 109 11.32 1.92 12.45
C ALA A 109 12.08 0.72 13.03
N THR A 110 11.52 0.08 14.07
CA THR A 110 12.07 -1.12 14.70
C THR A 110 11.81 -2.40 13.90
N SER A 111 10.98 -2.35 12.85
CA SER A 111 10.61 -3.54 12.06
C SER A 111 11.85 -4.25 11.52
N PRO A 112 11.97 -5.59 11.68
CA PRO A 112 13.08 -6.35 11.09
C PRO A 112 12.90 -6.55 9.58
N MET A 113 11.75 -6.19 9.03
CA MET A 113 11.36 -6.41 7.63
C MET A 113 11.70 -5.24 6.71
N ILE A 114 12.15 -4.11 7.26
CA ILE A 114 12.58 -2.93 6.48
C ILE A 114 14.11 -2.82 6.50
N THR A 115 14.69 -2.28 5.44
CA THR A 115 16.15 -2.15 5.29
C THR A 115 16.73 -1.15 6.29
N LYS A 116 18.05 -1.18 6.49
CA LYS A 116 18.73 -0.21 7.36
C LYS A 116 18.61 1.20 6.79
N GLU A 117 18.78 1.33 5.47
CA GLU A 117 18.70 2.60 4.76
C GLU A 117 17.31 3.23 4.87
N CYS A 118 16.25 2.42 4.88
CA CYS A 118 14.88 2.87 5.15
C CYS A 118 14.71 3.39 6.58
N LYS A 119 15.33 2.73 7.57
CA LYS A 119 15.31 3.20 8.98
C LYS A 119 16.03 4.53 9.14
N ASP A 120 17.15 4.67 8.44
CA ASP A 120 18.06 5.81 8.54
C ASP A 120 17.68 6.96 7.57
N CYS A 121 16.62 6.82 6.76
CA CYS A 121 16.26 7.79 5.73
C CYS A 121 15.77 9.14 6.28
N GLU A 122 15.23 9.14 7.49
CA GLU A 122 14.86 10.32 8.27
C GLU A 122 14.71 9.92 9.75
N LYS A 123 14.39 10.88 10.64
CA LYS A 123 14.09 10.56 12.04
C LYS A 123 12.59 10.25 12.19
N TRP A 124 12.26 9.00 12.52
CA TRP A 124 10.87 8.59 12.71
C TRP A 124 10.78 7.38 13.66
N THR A 125 9.57 7.07 14.13
CA THR A 125 9.32 5.90 15.00
C THR A 125 8.20 5.03 14.44
N VAL A 126 7.07 5.66 14.09
CA VAL A 126 5.93 5.04 13.43
C VAL A 126 5.48 5.96 12.31
N LYS A 127 5.05 5.39 11.19
CA LYS A 127 4.36 6.09 10.12
C LYS A 127 3.05 5.38 9.80
N ASP A 128 2.03 6.18 9.50
CA ASP A 128 0.79 5.66 8.92
C ASP A 128 1.10 5.02 7.57
N LEU A 129 0.38 3.96 7.23
CA LEU A 129 0.54 3.24 5.98
C LEU A 129 -0.67 3.47 5.08
N ILE A 130 -0.43 3.87 3.83
CA ILE A 130 -1.45 3.95 2.78
C ILE A 130 -1.29 2.74 1.86
N TYR A 131 -2.35 1.96 1.70
CA TYR A 131 -2.44 0.94 0.66
C TYR A 131 -2.96 1.57 -0.62
N CYS A 132 -2.12 1.63 -1.65
CA CYS A 132 -2.46 2.04 -3.01
C CYS A 132 -2.73 0.79 -3.86
N VAL A 133 -3.99 0.42 -4.02
CA VAL A 133 -4.41 -0.79 -4.72
C VAL A 133 -4.94 -0.43 -6.10
N GLY A 134 -4.14 -0.69 -7.13
CA GLY A 134 -4.50 -0.46 -8.53
C GLY A 134 -5.07 -1.71 -9.19
N HIS A 135 -6.23 -1.59 -9.81
CA HIS A 135 -6.73 -2.54 -10.80
C HIS A 135 -6.32 -2.04 -12.17
N THR A 136 -5.48 -2.81 -12.86
CA THR A 136 -4.96 -2.40 -14.16
C THR A 136 -5.25 -3.45 -15.23
N SER A 137 -5.52 -2.96 -16.44
CA SER A 137 -5.34 -3.73 -17.66
C SER A 137 -3.86 -3.76 -18.05
N ASP A 138 -3.56 -4.18 -19.29
CA ASP A 138 -2.21 -4.12 -19.85
C ASP A 138 -1.75 -2.67 -20.13
N GLU A 139 -2.68 -1.71 -20.25
CA GLU A 139 -2.39 -0.37 -20.76
C GLU A 139 -2.89 0.75 -19.86
N THR A 140 -3.94 0.48 -19.10
CA THR A 140 -4.68 1.49 -18.33
C THR A 140 -4.87 1.07 -16.89
N LEU A 141 -4.88 2.07 -16.01
CA LEU A 141 -5.36 1.96 -14.65
C LEU A 141 -6.88 2.12 -14.68
N ASN A 142 -7.63 1.07 -14.34
CA ASN A 142 -9.09 1.08 -14.34
C ASN A 142 -9.67 1.50 -12.99
N SER A 143 -8.96 1.24 -11.89
CA SER A 143 -9.35 1.83 -10.61
C SER A 143 -8.19 1.90 -9.64
N LEU A 144 -8.20 2.90 -8.77
CA LEU A 144 -7.23 3.09 -7.71
C LEU A 144 -7.93 3.24 -6.36
N TRP A 145 -7.67 2.32 -5.45
CA TRP A 145 -8.09 2.42 -4.06
C TRP A 145 -6.94 2.93 -3.21
N LEU A 146 -7.21 3.95 -2.39
CA LEU A 146 -6.27 4.52 -1.44
C LEU A 146 -6.86 4.37 -0.03
N VAL A 147 -6.33 3.46 0.79
CA VAL A 147 -6.92 3.18 2.11
C VAL A 147 -5.84 3.15 3.17
N TYR A 148 -6.08 3.80 4.30
CA TYR A 148 -5.18 3.72 5.44
C TYR A 148 -5.18 2.32 6.08
N GLY A 149 -3.99 1.83 6.43
CA GLY A 149 -3.79 0.52 7.03
C GLY A 149 -4.55 0.35 8.34
N ASN A 150 -4.64 1.40 9.15
CA ASN A 150 -5.29 1.36 10.47
C ASN A 150 -6.82 1.12 10.42
N ILE A 151 -7.46 1.33 9.27
CA ILE A 151 -8.88 1.01 9.03
C ILE A 151 -9.07 -0.22 8.13
N TYR A 152 -7.98 -0.77 7.60
CA TYR A 152 -8.01 -1.87 6.63
C TYR A 152 -7.45 -3.18 7.21
N ALA A 153 -6.46 -3.10 8.09
CA ALA A 153 -5.82 -4.22 8.75
C ALA A 153 -5.86 -4.03 10.27
N ALA A 154 -6.04 -5.13 11.01
CA ALA A 154 -5.92 -5.13 12.46
C ALA A 154 -4.49 -4.78 12.90
N LYS A 155 -4.31 -4.49 14.19
CA LYS A 155 -2.99 -4.22 14.76
C LYS A 155 -2.08 -5.44 14.68
N HIS A 156 -0.77 -5.17 14.62
CA HIS A 156 0.32 -6.13 14.47
C HIS A 156 0.21 -7.34 15.41
N GLU A 157 -0.23 -7.15 16.66
CA GLU A 157 -0.35 -8.22 17.66
C GLU A 157 -1.30 -9.34 17.20
N THR A 158 -2.33 -9.00 16.44
CA THR A 158 -3.31 -9.95 15.88
C THR A 158 -2.63 -11.01 15.04
N TYR A 159 -1.73 -10.57 14.15
CA TYR A 159 -1.02 -11.45 13.22
C TYR A 159 0.20 -12.09 13.88
N GLN A 160 0.91 -11.35 14.72
CA GLN A 160 2.08 -11.87 15.43
C GLN A 160 1.72 -13.05 16.32
N ARG A 161 0.56 -13.02 17.00
CA ARG A 161 0.08 -14.17 17.79
C ARG A 161 0.00 -15.44 16.95
N ILE A 162 -0.58 -15.36 15.75
CA ILE A 162 -0.73 -16.52 14.85
C ILE A 162 0.63 -16.99 14.35
N LYS A 163 1.51 -16.05 13.94
CA LYS A 163 2.89 -16.35 13.54
C LYS A 163 3.61 -17.14 14.62
N ASN A 164 3.64 -16.61 15.85
CA ASN A 164 4.35 -17.22 16.97
C ASN A 164 3.76 -18.60 17.30
N THR A 165 2.43 -18.72 17.40
CA THR A 165 1.77 -19.99 17.70
C THR A 165 2.15 -21.09 16.69
N ILE A 166 2.22 -20.76 15.41
CA ILE A 166 2.62 -21.71 14.36
C ILE A 166 4.12 -22.06 14.49
N SER A 167 4.98 -21.06 14.63
CA SER A 167 6.43 -21.26 14.78
C SER A 167 6.77 -22.12 16.00
N ASP A 168 6.16 -21.83 17.14
CA ASP A 168 6.33 -22.56 18.40
C ASP A 168 5.84 -24.00 18.24
N GLY A 169 4.67 -24.19 17.62
CA GLY A 169 4.12 -25.53 17.36
C GLY A 169 5.05 -26.40 16.52
N ILE A 170 5.65 -25.85 15.45
CA ILE A 170 6.62 -26.57 14.61
C ILE A 170 7.86 -26.95 15.42
N GLY A 171 8.34 -26.06 16.30
CA GLY A 171 9.49 -26.32 17.16
C GLY A 171 9.28 -27.46 18.17
N THR A 172 8.02 -27.84 18.45
CA THR A 172 7.71 -28.96 19.36
C THR A 172 7.62 -30.33 18.69
N ILE A 173 7.70 -30.41 17.35
CA ILE A 173 7.56 -31.66 16.62
C ILE A 173 8.86 -32.50 16.77
N PRO A 174 8.78 -33.76 17.25
CA PRO A 174 9.96 -34.63 17.33
C PRO A 174 10.66 -34.81 15.99
N ASP A 175 11.98 -34.94 16.01
CA ASP A 175 12.82 -35.18 14.83
C ASP A 175 12.78 -34.05 13.76
N VAL A 176 12.32 -32.86 14.13
CA VAL A 176 12.35 -31.65 13.29
C VAL A 176 13.44 -30.71 13.77
N GLU A 177 14.46 -30.48 12.94
CA GLU A 177 15.48 -29.46 13.22
C GLU A 177 15.02 -28.07 12.79
N PHE A 178 14.26 -27.43 13.67
CA PHE A 178 13.72 -26.11 13.43
C PHE A 178 14.72 -24.98 13.70
N ALA A 179 14.74 -23.97 12.83
CA ALA A 179 15.45 -22.72 13.02
C ALA A 179 14.50 -21.53 12.81
N GLU A 180 14.53 -20.59 13.75
CA GLU A 180 13.75 -19.36 13.66
C GLU A 180 14.24 -18.47 12.50
N THR A 181 13.29 -17.76 11.89
CA THR A 181 13.56 -16.77 10.85
C THR A 181 12.68 -15.53 11.05
N LYS A 182 12.91 -14.48 10.25
CA LYS A 182 12.00 -13.31 10.23
C LYS A 182 10.57 -13.66 9.79
N GLU A 183 10.39 -14.74 9.03
CA GLU A 183 9.11 -15.27 8.55
C GLU A 183 8.55 -16.29 9.58
N LEU A 184 8.13 -17.49 9.16
CA LEU A 184 7.63 -18.54 10.08
C LEU A 184 8.76 -19.44 10.59
N GLY A 185 9.75 -19.78 9.76
CA GLY A 185 10.88 -20.60 10.18
C GLY A 185 11.52 -21.39 9.05
N ARG A 186 12.45 -22.27 9.39
CA ARG A 186 13.09 -23.20 8.47
C ARG A 186 13.33 -24.54 9.16
N VAL A 187 13.06 -25.65 8.49
CA VAL A 187 13.48 -26.98 8.92
C VAL A 187 14.75 -27.34 8.17
N ASN A 188 15.81 -27.66 8.90
CA ASN A 188 17.09 -28.01 8.31
C ASN A 188 17.23 -29.53 8.12
N ARG A 189 18.15 -29.94 7.25
CA ARG A 189 18.60 -31.35 7.08
C ARG A 189 17.43 -32.34 6.85
N VAL A 190 16.54 -32.01 5.91
CA VAL A 190 15.31 -32.77 5.67
C VAL A 190 15.57 -34.13 5.00
N ASP A 191 16.65 -34.24 4.21
CA ASP A 191 17.04 -35.47 3.53
C ASP A 191 18.12 -36.25 4.29
N PRO A 192 18.33 -37.55 4.00
CA PRO A 192 19.33 -38.37 4.70
C PRO A 192 20.78 -37.88 4.60
N LEU A 193 21.14 -37.11 3.57
CA LEU A 193 22.49 -36.51 3.45
C LEU A 193 22.59 -35.19 4.24
N GLY A 194 21.48 -34.64 4.71
CA GLY A 194 21.43 -33.41 5.50
C GLY A 194 21.74 -32.14 4.72
N ILE A 195 21.49 -32.12 3.40
CA ILE A 195 21.85 -30.99 2.51
C ILE A 195 20.65 -30.17 2.03
N THR A 196 19.43 -30.60 2.35
CA THR A 196 18.18 -29.91 2.00
C THR A 196 17.58 -29.23 3.22
N ASN A 197 16.99 -28.05 2.99
CA ASN A 197 16.29 -27.28 4.02
C ASN A 197 14.91 -26.88 3.50
N LEU A 198 13.87 -27.05 4.31
CA LEU A 198 12.51 -26.60 4.02
C LEU A 198 12.30 -25.21 4.63
N ARG A 199 12.13 -24.20 3.78
CA ARG A 199 11.77 -22.84 4.22
C ARG A 199 10.27 -22.73 4.43
N ILE A 200 9.84 -22.23 5.59
CA ILE A 200 8.43 -22.04 5.94
C ILE A 200 8.12 -20.55 5.96
N ARG A 201 7.19 -20.14 5.10
CA ARG A 201 6.79 -18.73 4.90
C ARG A 201 5.28 -18.62 4.96
N GLY A 202 4.77 -17.57 5.56
CA GLY A 202 3.35 -17.25 5.48
C GLY A 202 3.01 -16.64 4.12
N MET A 203 1.96 -17.16 3.47
CA MET A 203 1.30 -16.50 2.35
C MET A 203 0.02 -15.87 2.88
N TRP A 204 0.11 -14.61 3.28
CA TRP A 204 -1.05 -13.90 3.80
C TRP A 204 -1.89 -13.37 2.65
N GLN A 205 -3.20 -13.31 2.86
CA GLN A 205 -4.13 -12.69 1.93
C GLN A 205 -5.01 -11.72 2.70
N ILE A 206 -5.25 -10.56 2.10
CA ILE A 206 -6.22 -9.59 2.61
C ILE A 206 -7.24 -9.31 1.50
N GLN A 207 -8.50 -9.14 1.91
CA GLN A 207 -9.56 -8.87 0.96
C GLN A 207 -9.33 -7.57 0.22
N ASN A 208 -9.49 -7.55 -1.11
CA ASN A 208 -9.37 -6.32 -1.89
C ASN A 208 -10.18 -5.17 -1.26
N PRO A 209 -9.69 -3.91 -1.22
CA PRO A 209 -10.43 -2.80 -0.64
C PRO A 209 -11.83 -2.63 -1.24
N ARG A 210 -11.98 -2.89 -2.55
CA ARG A 210 -13.29 -2.89 -3.22
C ARG A 210 -14.30 -3.86 -2.61
N LYS A 211 -13.84 -4.99 -2.07
CA LYS A 211 -14.69 -5.95 -1.35
C LYS A 211 -14.81 -5.58 0.12
N ALA A 212 -13.71 -5.17 0.75
CA ALA A 212 -13.68 -4.85 2.17
C ALA A 212 -14.53 -3.62 2.52
N PHE A 213 -14.70 -2.69 1.58
CA PHE A 213 -15.44 -1.43 1.73
C PHE A 213 -16.62 -1.30 0.74
N ASP A 214 -17.16 -2.42 0.25
CA ASP A 214 -18.30 -2.40 -0.67
C ASP A 214 -19.53 -1.67 -0.10
N TYR A 215 -19.72 -1.75 1.23
CA TYR A 215 -20.77 -1.02 1.95
C TYR A 215 -20.60 0.50 1.96
N LEU A 216 -19.42 1.02 1.58
CA LEU A 216 -19.16 2.46 1.45
C LEU A 216 -19.24 2.93 -0.01
N TYR A 217 -18.75 2.12 -0.94
CA TYR A 217 -18.69 2.49 -2.36
C TYR A 217 -18.95 1.26 -3.24
N GLN A 218 -19.93 1.39 -4.13
CA GLN A 218 -20.27 0.40 -5.14
C GLN A 218 -19.66 0.80 -6.48
N THR A 219 -19.11 -0.18 -7.20
CA THR A 219 -18.53 0.02 -8.53
C THR A 219 -19.53 0.66 -9.49
N THR A 220 -19.08 1.64 -10.25
CA THR A 220 -19.81 2.27 -11.36
C THR A 220 -19.39 1.65 -12.71
N GLU A 221 -20.05 2.06 -13.80
CA GLU A 221 -19.67 1.68 -15.17
C GLU A 221 -18.59 2.62 -15.77
N SER A 222 -17.93 3.42 -14.93
CA SER A 222 -16.90 4.38 -15.32
C SER A 222 -15.64 3.70 -15.87
N GLU A 223 -14.91 4.40 -16.75
CA GLU A 223 -13.65 3.90 -17.31
C GLU A 223 -12.53 3.87 -16.26
N PHE A 224 -12.56 4.86 -15.35
CA PHE A 224 -11.68 4.97 -14.21
C PHE A 224 -12.44 5.32 -12.91
N GLU A 225 -12.04 4.67 -11.82
CA GLU A 225 -12.51 5.00 -10.47
C GLU A 225 -11.33 5.22 -9.50
N LEU A 226 -11.30 6.37 -8.83
CA LEU A 226 -10.50 6.58 -7.63
C LEU A 226 -11.42 6.52 -6.41
N VAL A 227 -11.06 5.72 -5.42
CA VAL A 227 -11.77 5.64 -4.14
C VAL A 227 -10.76 5.76 -3.00
N CYS A 228 -10.94 6.74 -2.14
CA CYS A 228 -10.08 6.99 -1.00
C CYS A 228 -10.88 7.01 0.30
N VAL A 229 -10.40 6.27 1.31
CA VAL A 229 -11.00 6.24 2.65
C VAL A 229 -9.95 6.69 3.67
N ILE A 230 -10.20 7.83 4.31
CA ILE A 230 -9.27 8.48 5.23
C ILE A 230 -9.93 8.61 6.60
N PRO A 231 -9.33 8.14 7.71
CA PRO A 231 -9.84 8.43 9.05
C PRO A 231 -10.01 9.94 9.27
N THR A 232 -11.12 10.37 9.85
CA THR A 232 -11.42 11.81 10.01
C THR A 232 -10.34 12.54 10.82
N GLU A 233 -9.80 11.90 11.86
CA GLU A 233 -8.66 12.44 12.62
C GLU A 233 -7.44 12.67 11.72
N LYS A 234 -7.13 11.70 10.85
CA LYS A 234 -6.03 11.81 9.88
C LYS A 234 -6.30 12.92 8.86
N TYR A 235 -7.51 12.98 8.30
CA TYR A 235 -7.91 14.04 7.36
C TYR A 235 -7.72 15.44 7.97
N ASN A 236 -8.15 15.61 9.23
CA ASN A 236 -8.05 16.89 9.93
C ASN A 236 -6.60 17.31 10.22
N SER A 237 -5.69 16.34 10.33
CA SER A 237 -4.26 16.59 10.54
C SER A 237 -3.54 17.18 9.32
N PHE A 238 -4.13 17.09 8.12
CA PHE A 238 -3.50 17.62 6.91
C PHE A 238 -3.49 19.16 6.86
N PRO A 239 -2.50 19.76 6.15
CA PRO A 239 -2.46 21.20 5.91
C PRO A 239 -3.77 21.72 5.33
N ASN A 240 -4.20 22.91 5.76
CA ASN A 240 -5.42 23.53 5.27
C ASN A 240 -5.38 23.73 3.75
N GLU A 241 -4.22 24.09 3.17
CA GLU A 241 -4.07 24.24 1.72
C GLU A 241 -4.47 22.96 0.95
N SER A 242 -4.02 21.78 1.42
CA SER A 242 -4.36 20.50 0.79
C SER A 242 -5.85 20.15 0.94
N LYS A 243 -6.46 20.49 2.08
CA LYS A 243 -7.90 20.30 2.29
C LYS A 243 -8.72 21.22 1.38
N THR A 244 -8.35 22.50 1.30
CA THR A 244 -9.02 23.49 0.43
C THR A 244 -8.95 23.07 -1.04
N LYS A 245 -7.80 22.57 -1.54
CA LYS A 245 -7.70 22.03 -2.91
C LYS A 245 -8.73 20.95 -3.23
N ILE A 246 -9.03 20.09 -2.25
CA ILE A 246 -10.01 19.00 -2.37
C ILE A 246 -11.44 19.53 -2.26
N GLU A 247 -11.70 20.43 -1.33
CA GLU A 247 -13.03 21.03 -1.11
C GLU A 247 -13.48 21.92 -2.27
N GLU A 248 -12.54 22.61 -2.93
CA GLU A 248 -12.80 23.48 -4.08
C GLU A 248 -12.75 22.77 -5.43
N LEU A 249 -12.43 21.47 -5.46
CA LEU A 249 -12.28 20.71 -6.69
C LEU A 249 -13.64 20.52 -7.38
N LYS A 250 -13.80 21.12 -8.56
CA LYS A 250 -15.02 21.04 -9.38
C LYS A 250 -14.76 20.23 -10.63
N ILE A 251 -14.75 18.92 -10.48
CA ILE A 251 -14.59 17.96 -11.58
C ILE A 251 -15.82 17.03 -11.58
N GLU A 252 -16.36 16.74 -12.76
CA GLU A 252 -17.49 15.81 -12.88
C GLU A 252 -17.10 14.42 -12.35
N GLY A 253 -18.01 13.77 -11.62
CA GLY A 253 -17.73 12.49 -10.98
C GLY A 253 -16.91 12.56 -9.69
N PHE A 254 -16.42 13.75 -9.29
CA PHE A 254 -15.73 13.94 -8.01
C PHE A 254 -16.72 14.11 -6.85
N SER A 255 -16.46 13.45 -5.72
CA SER A 255 -17.24 13.64 -4.49
C SER A 255 -16.37 13.50 -3.24
N SER A 256 -16.80 14.16 -2.16
CA SER A 256 -16.15 14.10 -0.85
C SER A 256 -17.21 14.12 0.25
N THR A 257 -17.36 13.04 0.99
CA THR A 257 -18.45 12.83 1.96
C THR A 257 -17.93 12.21 3.26
N ASP A 258 -18.64 12.45 4.36
CA ASP A 258 -18.31 11.83 5.65
C ASP A 258 -19.04 10.48 5.76
N VAL A 259 -18.31 9.43 6.14
CA VAL A 259 -18.79 8.05 6.24
C VAL A 259 -18.26 7.36 7.51
N LYS A 260 -18.69 6.12 7.76
CA LYS A 260 -18.24 5.31 8.89
C LYS A 260 -17.70 3.96 8.43
N ALA A 261 -16.41 3.72 8.61
CA ALA A 261 -15.77 2.44 8.31
C ALA A 261 -15.81 1.48 9.52
N LYS A 262 -15.82 0.18 9.29
CA LYS A 262 -15.68 -0.84 10.33
C LYS A 262 -14.28 -0.81 10.93
N ASP A 263 -14.17 -0.93 12.25
CA ASP A 263 -12.88 -1.07 12.94
C ASP A 263 -12.35 -2.51 12.79
N PRO A 264 -11.16 -2.72 12.19
CA PRO A 264 -10.60 -4.06 12.00
C PRO A 264 -10.19 -4.74 13.32
N ASN A 265 -10.07 -3.99 14.42
CA ASN A 265 -9.74 -4.51 15.74
C ASN A 265 -10.97 -4.84 16.58
N ASN A 266 -12.10 -4.18 16.32
CA ASN A 266 -13.36 -4.44 16.99
C ASN A 266 -14.54 -4.17 16.04
N PRO A 267 -15.10 -5.21 15.39
CA PRO A 267 -16.18 -5.06 14.41
C PRO A 267 -17.48 -4.43 14.96
N ALA A 268 -17.66 -4.32 16.28
CA ALA A 268 -18.78 -3.62 16.89
C ALA A 268 -18.61 -2.08 16.85
N ASN A 269 -17.39 -1.60 16.61
CA ASN A 269 -17.06 -0.19 16.52
C ASN A 269 -17.05 0.28 15.07
N LEU A 270 -17.32 1.57 14.90
CA LEU A 270 -17.18 2.29 13.64
C LEU A 270 -16.17 3.42 13.82
N ILE A 271 -15.41 3.70 12.78
CA ILE A 271 -14.42 4.77 12.68
C ILE A 271 -14.95 5.81 11.71
N ASP A 272 -15.02 7.07 12.16
CA ASP A 272 -15.41 8.18 11.28
C ASP A 272 -14.33 8.40 10.22
N CYS A 273 -14.74 8.51 8.96
CA CYS A 273 -13.85 8.66 7.82
C CYS A 273 -14.38 9.69 6.82
N LYS A 274 -13.46 10.26 6.04
CA LYS A 274 -13.73 10.95 4.78
C LYS A 274 -13.65 9.94 3.64
N LEU A 275 -14.72 9.84 2.84
CA LEU A 275 -14.75 9.12 1.58
C LEU A 275 -14.60 10.13 0.45
N ILE A 276 -13.52 10.01 -0.32
CA ILE A 276 -13.26 10.85 -1.50
C ILE A 276 -13.28 9.94 -2.73
N THR A 277 -14.06 10.31 -3.74
CA THR A 277 -14.23 9.52 -4.96
C THR A 277 -14.04 10.36 -6.21
N LEU A 278 -13.58 9.74 -7.28
CA LEU A 278 -13.63 10.25 -8.64
C LEU A 278 -14.06 9.09 -9.55
N ALA A 279 -15.13 9.26 -10.32
CA ALA A 279 -15.60 8.27 -11.28
C ALA A 279 -15.77 8.95 -12.64
N VAL A 280 -14.93 8.58 -13.61
CA VAL A 280 -14.87 9.20 -14.95
C VAL A 280 -14.85 8.16 -16.05
#